data_AF-A0A8J3TTP2-F1
#
_entry.id   AF-A0A8J3TTP2-F1
#
_cell.length_a   1.000
_cell.length_b   1.000
_cell.length_c   1.000
_cell.angle_alpha   90.00
_cell.angle_beta   90.00
_cell.angle_gamma   90.00
#
_symmetry.space_group_name_H-M   'P 1'
#
loop_
_entity.id
_entity.type
_entity.pdbx_description
1 polymer ?
#
loop_
_entity_poly.entity_id
_entity_poly.type
_entity_poly.pdbx_seq_one_letter_code
_entity_poly.pdbx_strand_id
1 'polypeptide(L)'
;MRRLAALVCLLVPLLIAVPARAAATPMQVYGSWHCGNDACIWGAVRDVSEFDQKNHWLIDRGDGRPSVNVVVLSFVHPVKLLHKTTDAQTLDGVPRGMTADIVNYFKSRGIRVMLSIGGITYTDAWNAALAENAAQFGRNAAEVAQRLGVGIEIDYEENSGADLAGLQSFIDAYRAVLPYDATGANHAARLTIDLAAGDRWLIDIGRKATADWLRTTAPVLDYANAMVPARQPSASAAIANWQEHLDGKPTYAPPIPPLAPAKFTGSLYIAEGNKVLPECTAFGASLQNTTGTFVQTAAPNGAGTSSGLLGYMFWAAERPSTRGVTTLPPNTCEGGVGGGATAYSIPIPMPALRQS
;
A
#
# COMPACT_ATOMS: atom_id res chain seq x y z
N MET A 1 -24.73 43.11 71.47
CA MET A 1 -24.99 42.94 70.01
C MET A 1 -23.65 42.79 69.29
N ARG A 2 -23.20 41.55 69.01
CA ARG A 2 -21.99 41.27 68.21
C ARG A 2 -22.43 40.52 66.95
N ARG A 3 -22.19 41.10 65.77
CA ARG A 3 -22.50 40.49 64.46
C ARG A 3 -21.26 39.75 63.98
N LEU A 4 -21.37 38.43 63.77
CA LEU A 4 -20.40 37.64 63.01
C LEU A 4 -20.70 37.80 61.51
N ALA A 5 -19.70 38.20 60.73
CA ALA A 5 -19.72 38.13 59.27
C ALA A 5 -19.10 36.79 58.84
N ALA A 6 -19.87 35.95 58.15
CA ALA A 6 -19.39 34.71 57.56
C ALA A 6 -18.90 34.99 56.13
N LEU A 7 -17.62 34.75 55.90
CA LEU A 7 -16.98 34.80 54.59
C LEU A 7 -17.21 33.44 53.90
N VAL A 8 -17.97 33.42 52.81
CA VAL A 8 -18.17 32.22 51.98
C VAL A 8 -17.13 32.25 50.86
N CYS A 9 -16.12 31.39 50.95
CA CYS A 9 -15.20 31.11 49.85
C CYS A 9 -15.90 30.22 48.82
N LEU A 10 -16.21 30.80 47.65
CA LEU A 10 -16.63 30.06 46.45
C LEU A 10 -15.39 29.40 45.82
N LEU A 11 -15.22 28.10 46.06
CA LEU A 11 -14.32 27.23 45.31
C LEU A 11 -14.97 26.91 43.95
N VAL A 12 -14.49 27.56 42.89
CA VAL A 12 -14.81 27.19 41.51
C VAL A 12 -13.88 26.02 41.12
N PRO A 13 -14.40 24.83 40.78
CA PRO A 13 -13.57 23.74 40.29
C PRO A 13 -13.13 24.06 38.86
N LEU A 14 -11.82 24.25 38.67
CA LEU A 14 -11.19 24.32 37.36
C LEU A 14 -11.26 22.92 36.73
N LEU A 15 -12.26 22.66 35.89
CA LEU A 15 -12.35 21.44 35.09
C LEU A 15 -11.21 21.45 34.08
N ILE A 16 -10.13 20.73 34.39
CA ILE A 16 -9.07 20.42 33.43
C ILE A 16 -9.71 19.49 32.39
N ALA A 17 -9.98 20.02 31.19
CA ALA A 17 -10.44 19.22 30.07
C ALA A 17 -9.33 18.25 29.67
N VAL A 18 -9.47 16.98 30.06
CA VAL A 18 -8.62 15.91 29.56
C VAL A 18 -8.91 15.78 28.06
N PRO A 19 -7.92 15.93 27.17
CA PRO A 19 -8.17 15.80 25.73
C PRO A 19 -8.74 14.40 25.46
N ALA A 20 -9.89 14.34 24.79
CA ALA A 20 -10.50 13.09 24.38
C ALA A 20 -9.51 12.32 23.51
N ARG A 21 -9.21 11.07 23.87
CA ARG A 21 -8.39 10.19 23.06
C ARG A 21 -9.11 9.97 21.73
N ALA A 22 -8.46 10.29 20.62
CA ALA A 22 -9.02 10.07 19.29
C ALA A 22 -9.45 8.59 19.15
N ALA A 23 -10.66 8.37 18.66
CA ALA A 23 -11.17 7.02 18.44
C ALA A 23 -10.30 6.31 17.41
N ALA A 24 -9.96 5.05 17.67
CA ALA A 24 -9.16 4.25 16.75
C ALA A 24 -9.98 3.92 15.49
N THR A 25 -9.48 4.32 14.33
CA THR A 25 -10.10 3.98 13.05
C THR A 25 -9.71 2.56 12.63
N PRO A 26 -10.67 1.68 12.24
CA PRO A 26 -10.35 0.36 11.71
C PRO A 26 -9.50 0.43 10.43
N MET A 27 -8.48 -0.45 10.34
CA MET A 27 -7.66 -0.58 9.14
C MET A 27 -8.46 -1.29 8.04
N GLN A 28 -8.36 -0.76 6.82
CA GLN A 28 -9.07 -1.25 5.64
C GLN A 28 -8.13 -1.92 4.64
N VAL A 29 -6.85 -1.53 4.64
CA VAL A 29 -5.80 -2.13 3.82
C VAL A 29 -4.78 -2.79 4.72
N TYR A 30 -4.60 -4.10 4.55
CA TYR A 30 -3.60 -4.86 5.26
C TYR A 30 -3.07 -5.93 4.31
N GLY A 31 -1.96 -5.62 3.64
CA GLY A 31 -1.55 -6.35 2.46
C GLY A 31 -0.07 -6.60 2.34
N SER A 32 0.32 -7.35 1.32
CA SER A 32 1.73 -7.65 1.05
C SER A 32 2.04 -7.51 -0.43
N TRP A 33 3.18 -6.90 -0.72
CA TRP A 33 3.82 -7.10 -2.02
C TRP A 33 4.39 -8.50 -2.07
N HIS A 34 4.07 -9.22 -3.13
CA HIS A 34 4.35 -10.62 -3.29
C HIS A 34 5.24 -10.85 -4.52
N CYS A 35 6.43 -11.39 -4.26
CA CYS A 35 7.38 -11.75 -5.30
C CYS A 35 7.22 -13.22 -5.68
N GLY A 36 7.59 -13.58 -6.92
CA GLY A 36 7.70 -14.98 -7.30
C GLY A 36 8.85 -15.70 -6.58
N ASN A 37 8.96 -17.02 -6.75
CA ASN A 37 10.08 -17.82 -6.24
C ASN A 37 11.42 -17.56 -6.94
N ASP A 38 11.44 -16.61 -7.87
CA ASP A 38 12.51 -16.28 -8.81
C ASP A 38 12.95 -14.82 -8.71
N ALA A 39 12.94 -14.25 -7.50
CA ALA A 39 13.34 -12.86 -7.24
C ALA A 39 12.44 -11.82 -7.94
N CYS A 40 11.13 -11.95 -7.73
CA CYS A 40 10.08 -11.07 -8.27
C CYS A 40 9.94 -11.09 -9.81
N ILE A 41 10.57 -12.04 -10.52
CA ILE A 41 10.49 -12.12 -11.99
C ILE A 41 9.14 -12.70 -12.44
N TRP A 42 8.59 -13.67 -11.71
CA TRP A 42 7.37 -14.40 -12.10
C TRP A 42 7.44 -15.00 -13.50
N GLY A 43 8.62 -15.48 -13.91
CA GLY A 43 8.89 -15.88 -15.29
C GLY A 43 8.27 -17.23 -15.68
N ALA A 44 7.83 -18.02 -14.71
CA ALA A 44 7.30 -19.36 -14.92
C ALA A 44 5.94 -19.57 -14.22
N VAL A 45 5.07 -20.35 -14.87
CA VAL A 45 3.82 -20.81 -14.27
C VAL A 45 4.11 -21.62 -13.01
N ARG A 46 3.30 -21.41 -11.97
CA ARG A 46 3.38 -22.13 -10.70
C ARG A 46 2.26 -23.14 -10.60
N ASP A 47 2.58 -24.32 -10.06
CA ASP A 47 1.55 -25.25 -9.59
C ASP A 47 0.90 -24.67 -8.33
N VAL A 48 -0.43 -24.68 -8.25
CA VAL A 48 -1.16 -24.03 -7.14
C VAL A 48 -0.94 -24.75 -5.82
N SER A 49 -0.73 -26.07 -5.82
CA SER A 49 -0.43 -26.82 -4.59
C SER A 49 0.97 -26.48 -4.07
N GLU A 50 1.97 -26.41 -4.95
CA GLU A 50 3.30 -25.93 -4.55
C GLU A 50 3.26 -24.49 -4.06
N PHE A 51 2.53 -23.61 -4.78
CA PHE A 51 2.35 -22.22 -4.39
C PHE A 51 1.73 -22.08 -3.00
N ASP A 52 0.68 -22.86 -2.71
CA ASP A 52 0.04 -22.93 -1.39
C ASP A 52 1.04 -23.36 -0.30
N GLN A 53 1.77 -24.45 -0.50
CA GLN A 53 2.77 -24.94 0.47
C GLN A 53 3.85 -23.89 0.81
N LYS A 54 4.15 -22.98 -0.12
CA LYS A 54 5.16 -21.92 0.06
C LYS A 54 4.60 -20.63 0.64
N ASN A 55 3.32 -20.37 0.44
CA ASN A 55 2.68 -19.09 0.72
C ASN A 55 1.43 -19.21 1.61
N HIS A 56 1.20 -20.36 2.23
CA HIS A 56 -0.01 -20.67 2.99
C HIS A 56 -0.35 -19.61 4.05
N TRP A 57 0.68 -19.05 4.68
CA TRP A 57 0.54 -18.03 5.71
C TRP A 57 -0.26 -16.80 5.23
N LEU A 58 -0.28 -16.47 3.94
CA LEU A 58 -1.09 -15.37 3.40
C LEU A 58 -2.58 -15.65 3.49
N ILE A 59 -2.98 -16.92 3.32
CA ILE A 59 -4.38 -17.36 3.23
C ILE A 59 -4.90 -18.02 4.51
N ASP A 60 -4.01 -18.42 5.41
CA ASP A 60 -4.33 -18.92 6.74
C ASP A 60 -3.34 -18.35 7.77
N ARG A 61 -3.87 -17.67 8.78
CA ARG A 61 -3.12 -17.12 9.92
C ARG A 61 -3.03 -18.10 11.11
N GLY A 62 -3.35 -19.37 10.90
CA GLY A 62 -3.43 -20.41 11.93
C GLY A 62 -4.84 -20.64 12.50
N ASP A 63 -5.85 -19.97 11.96
CA ASP A 63 -7.27 -20.06 12.38
C ASP A 63 -8.24 -20.29 11.21
N GLY A 64 -7.73 -20.60 10.01
CA GLY A 64 -8.51 -20.76 8.79
C GLY A 64 -8.87 -19.46 8.07
N ARG A 65 -8.35 -18.30 8.50
CA ARG A 65 -8.62 -16.98 7.88
C ARG A 65 -7.35 -16.38 7.26
N PRO A 66 -7.47 -15.60 6.16
CA PRO A 66 -6.31 -14.91 5.58
C PRO A 66 -5.57 -13.99 6.52
N SER A 67 -4.23 -13.95 6.43
CA SER A 67 -3.40 -12.96 7.13
C SER A 67 -3.47 -11.58 6.49
N VAL A 68 -3.83 -11.49 5.22
CA VAL A 68 -3.92 -10.23 4.46
C VAL A 68 -5.24 -10.13 3.72
N ASN A 69 -5.65 -8.92 3.36
CA ASN A 69 -6.86 -8.65 2.58
C ASN A 69 -6.58 -8.14 1.16
N VAL A 70 -5.32 -7.85 0.85
CA VAL A 70 -4.81 -7.57 -0.49
C VAL A 70 -3.40 -8.13 -0.69
N VAL A 71 -3.12 -8.62 -1.88
CA VAL A 71 -1.77 -8.92 -2.36
C VAL A 71 -1.48 -8.17 -3.64
N VAL A 72 -0.27 -7.64 -3.77
CA VAL A 72 0.20 -6.95 -4.97
C VAL A 72 1.32 -7.78 -5.57
N LEU A 73 1.12 -8.34 -6.76
CA LEU A 73 2.11 -9.17 -7.44
C LEU A 73 3.17 -8.28 -8.10
N SER A 74 4.41 -8.44 -7.68
CA SER A 74 5.56 -7.63 -8.10
C SER A 74 6.51 -8.47 -8.97
N PHE A 75 6.82 -8.14 -10.22
CA PHE A 75 6.41 -6.94 -10.98
C PHE A 75 6.06 -7.22 -12.46
N VAL A 76 5.26 -6.33 -13.05
CA VAL A 76 4.99 -6.27 -14.49
C VAL A 76 5.92 -5.25 -15.14
N HIS A 77 6.55 -5.62 -16.27
CA HIS A 77 7.46 -4.74 -17.01
C HIS A 77 6.69 -3.72 -17.88
N PRO A 78 6.94 -2.40 -17.75
CA PRO A 78 6.18 -1.35 -18.45
C PRO A 78 6.15 -1.48 -19.99
N VAL A 79 7.32 -1.54 -20.64
CA VAL A 79 7.41 -1.66 -22.12
C VAL A 79 6.77 -2.96 -22.63
N LYS A 80 6.99 -4.09 -21.96
CA LYS A 80 6.35 -5.35 -22.35
C LYS A 80 4.83 -5.26 -22.25
N LEU A 81 4.29 -4.58 -21.24
CA LEU A 81 2.85 -4.35 -21.12
C LEU A 81 2.33 -3.41 -22.21
N LEU A 82 3.07 -2.35 -22.56
CA LEU A 82 2.74 -1.48 -23.70
C LEU A 82 2.68 -2.26 -25.02
N HIS A 83 3.66 -3.14 -25.28
CA HIS A 83 3.75 -3.89 -26.54
C HIS A 83 2.94 -5.19 -26.54
N LYS A 84 2.34 -5.57 -25.40
CA LYS A 84 1.74 -6.89 -25.17
C LYS A 84 2.71 -8.03 -25.56
N THR A 85 3.97 -7.89 -25.17
CA THR A 85 5.03 -8.83 -25.56
C THR A 85 4.72 -10.24 -25.10
N THR A 86 4.88 -11.21 -26.01
CA THR A 86 4.88 -12.64 -25.67
C THR A 86 6.26 -13.22 -25.95
N ASP A 87 6.91 -13.74 -24.91
CA ASP A 87 8.25 -14.33 -24.96
C ASP A 87 8.38 -15.48 -23.93
N ALA A 88 9.60 -15.91 -23.61
CA ALA A 88 9.84 -17.01 -22.68
C ALA A 88 9.35 -16.73 -21.25
N GLN A 89 9.28 -15.47 -20.81
CA GLN A 89 8.92 -15.07 -19.45
C GLN A 89 7.59 -14.32 -19.38
N THR A 90 7.09 -13.83 -20.52
CA THR A 90 5.93 -12.94 -20.58
C THR A 90 4.88 -13.48 -21.57
N LEU A 91 3.60 -13.31 -21.24
CA LEU A 91 2.45 -13.59 -22.08
C LEU A 91 1.55 -12.35 -22.13
N ASP A 92 1.37 -11.77 -23.31
CA ASP A 92 0.64 -10.52 -23.55
C ASP A 92 1.06 -9.38 -22.60
N GLY A 93 2.37 -9.24 -22.37
CA GLY A 93 2.92 -8.20 -21.50
C GLY A 93 2.89 -8.49 -20.00
N VAL A 94 2.29 -9.61 -19.57
CA VAL A 94 2.22 -10.04 -18.16
C VAL A 94 3.19 -11.20 -17.90
N PRO A 95 3.95 -11.22 -16.79
CA PRO A 95 4.78 -12.37 -16.43
C PRO A 95 3.99 -13.68 -16.41
N ARG A 96 4.56 -14.75 -16.95
CA ARG A 96 3.87 -16.04 -17.13
C ARG A 96 3.41 -16.69 -15.83
N GLY A 97 4.03 -16.36 -14.71
CA GLY A 97 3.64 -16.82 -13.38
C GLY A 97 2.43 -16.11 -12.78
N MET A 98 2.07 -14.92 -13.27
CA MET A 98 0.90 -14.16 -12.80
C MET A 98 -0.37 -14.63 -13.51
N THR A 99 -0.73 -15.90 -13.30
CA THR A 99 -1.85 -16.56 -13.98
C THR A 99 -3.21 -16.29 -13.31
N ALA A 100 -4.29 -16.56 -14.04
CA ALA A 100 -5.64 -16.57 -13.48
C ALA A 100 -5.79 -17.54 -12.30
N ASP A 101 -5.06 -18.68 -12.30
CA ASP A 101 -5.12 -19.65 -11.21
C ASP A 101 -4.52 -19.10 -9.91
N ILE A 102 -3.39 -18.39 -9.98
CA ILE A 102 -2.79 -17.70 -8.82
C ILE A 102 -3.69 -16.56 -8.34
N VAL A 103 -4.27 -15.79 -9.26
CA VAL A 103 -5.24 -14.75 -8.92
C VAL A 103 -6.47 -15.34 -8.21
N ASN A 104 -7.02 -16.43 -8.75
CA ASN A 104 -8.19 -17.12 -8.19
C ASN A 104 -7.88 -17.79 -6.85
N TYR A 105 -6.66 -18.29 -6.65
CA TYR A 105 -6.19 -18.82 -5.38
C TYR A 105 -6.38 -17.81 -4.24
N PHE A 106 -6.00 -16.54 -4.44
CA PHE A 106 -6.22 -15.50 -3.44
C PHE A 106 -7.69 -15.05 -3.36
N LYS A 107 -8.32 -14.81 -4.52
CA LYS A 107 -9.70 -14.30 -4.57
C LYS A 107 -10.72 -15.24 -3.95
N SER A 108 -10.53 -16.55 -4.07
CA SER A 108 -11.42 -17.54 -3.45
C SER A 108 -11.42 -17.50 -1.91
N ARG A 109 -10.43 -16.83 -1.30
CA ARG A 109 -10.37 -16.55 0.16
C ARG A 109 -10.72 -15.11 0.51
N GLY A 110 -11.29 -14.33 -0.41
CA GLY A 110 -11.68 -12.95 -0.17
C GLY A 110 -10.51 -11.95 -0.18
N ILE A 111 -9.34 -12.36 -0.66
CA ILE A 111 -8.16 -11.49 -0.78
C ILE A 111 -8.21 -10.80 -2.14
N ARG A 112 -8.06 -9.48 -2.16
CA ARG A 112 -7.94 -8.71 -3.41
C ARG A 112 -6.55 -8.91 -4.01
N VAL A 113 -6.46 -8.90 -5.34
CA VAL A 113 -5.19 -9.05 -6.05
C VAL A 113 -4.98 -7.83 -6.92
N MET A 114 -3.75 -7.35 -6.95
CA MET A 114 -3.28 -6.28 -7.82
C MET A 114 -1.99 -6.69 -8.52
N LEU A 115 -1.66 -6.05 -9.63
CA LEU A 115 -0.34 -6.15 -10.26
C LEU A 115 0.39 -4.83 -10.07
N SER A 116 1.62 -4.87 -9.58
CA SER A 116 2.49 -3.71 -9.56
C SER A 116 3.27 -3.63 -10.86
N ILE A 117 3.14 -2.51 -11.55
CA ILE A 117 3.90 -2.22 -12.77
C ILE A 117 5.12 -1.40 -12.35
N GLY A 118 6.31 -1.97 -12.48
CA GLY A 118 7.57 -1.27 -12.26
C GLY A 118 8.35 -1.70 -11.03
N GLY A 119 8.67 -0.75 -10.16
CA GLY A 119 9.75 -0.80 -9.16
C GLY A 119 11.04 -0.17 -9.71
N ILE A 120 11.99 0.14 -8.83
CA ILE A 120 13.25 0.86 -9.15
C ILE A 120 14.06 0.24 -10.30
N THR A 121 13.94 -1.07 -10.52
CA THR A 121 14.63 -1.78 -11.63
C THR A 121 14.07 -1.39 -13.01
N TYR A 122 12.87 -0.82 -13.06
CA TYR A 122 12.10 -0.57 -14.27
C TYR A 122 11.85 0.92 -14.53
N THR A 123 12.53 1.83 -13.83
CA THR A 123 12.41 3.28 -14.05
C THR A 123 12.61 3.66 -15.52
N ASP A 124 13.67 3.16 -16.17
CA ASP A 124 13.93 3.39 -17.59
C ASP A 124 12.84 2.79 -18.50
N ALA A 125 12.29 1.64 -18.13
CA ALA A 125 11.20 1.02 -18.87
C ALA A 125 9.90 1.83 -18.77
N TRP A 126 9.60 2.41 -17.60
CA TRP A 126 8.50 3.34 -17.44
C TRP A 126 8.70 4.57 -18.31
N ASN A 127 9.88 5.20 -18.24
CA ASN A 127 10.23 6.35 -19.08
C ASN A 127 10.01 6.04 -20.57
N ALA A 128 10.48 4.89 -21.04
CA ALA A 128 10.29 4.46 -22.43
C ALA A 128 8.81 4.24 -22.78
N ALA A 129 8.04 3.56 -21.93
CA ALA A 129 6.63 3.28 -22.21
C ALA A 129 5.77 4.57 -22.24
N LEU A 130 6.04 5.51 -21.34
CA LEU A 130 5.34 6.81 -21.30
C LEU A 130 5.67 7.64 -22.54
N ALA A 131 6.96 7.75 -22.88
CA ALA A 131 7.43 8.49 -24.05
C ALA A 131 6.93 7.90 -25.38
N GLU A 132 6.81 6.58 -25.48
CA GLU A 132 6.33 5.92 -26.69
C GLU A 132 4.82 6.10 -26.86
N ASN A 133 4.00 5.68 -25.88
CA ASN A 133 2.54 5.81 -25.97
C ASN A 133 1.85 5.60 -24.61
N ALA A 134 1.97 6.58 -23.71
CA ALA A 134 1.35 6.54 -22.39
C ALA A 134 -0.15 6.18 -22.39
N ALA A 135 -0.92 6.70 -23.36
CA ALA A 135 -2.35 6.42 -23.42
C ALA A 135 -2.65 4.95 -23.81
N GLN A 136 -1.90 4.37 -24.76
CA GLN A 136 -2.05 2.95 -25.07
C GLN A 136 -1.60 2.06 -23.92
N PHE A 137 -0.52 2.46 -23.25
CA PHE A 137 -0.04 1.78 -22.06
C PHE A 137 -1.12 1.73 -20.96
N GLY A 138 -1.80 2.84 -20.68
CA GLY A 138 -2.92 2.90 -19.73
C GLY A 138 -4.09 2.02 -20.12
N ARG A 139 -4.44 1.97 -21.43
CA ARG A 139 -5.48 1.06 -21.95
C ARG A 139 -5.10 -0.41 -21.78
N ASN A 140 -3.84 -0.78 -22.05
CA ASN A 140 -3.38 -2.17 -21.90
C ASN A 140 -3.38 -2.59 -20.42
N ALA A 141 -2.99 -1.70 -19.51
CA ALA A 141 -3.09 -1.96 -18.08
C ALA A 141 -4.55 -2.19 -17.64
N ALA A 142 -5.49 -1.39 -18.13
CA ALA A 142 -6.92 -1.58 -17.86
C ALA A 142 -7.46 -2.90 -18.45
N GLU A 143 -7.03 -3.28 -19.65
CA GLU A 143 -7.41 -4.55 -20.27
C GLU A 143 -6.93 -5.75 -19.44
N VAL A 144 -5.67 -5.74 -18.98
CA VAL A 144 -5.15 -6.81 -18.10
C VAL A 144 -5.90 -6.85 -16.78
N ALA A 145 -6.19 -5.68 -16.18
CA ALA A 145 -6.97 -5.56 -14.96
C ALA A 145 -8.35 -6.20 -15.11
N GLN A 146 -9.06 -5.94 -16.22
CA GLN A 146 -10.35 -6.57 -16.54
C GLN A 146 -10.21 -8.07 -16.77
N ARG A 147 -9.24 -8.50 -17.58
CA ARG A 147 -9.03 -9.90 -17.97
C ARG A 147 -8.77 -10.80 -16.77
N LEU A 148 -7.96 -10.35 -15.81
CA LEU A 148 -7.62 -11.12 -14.61
C LEU A 148 -8.54 -10.78 -13.42
N GLY A 149 -9.30 -9.69 -13.50
CA GLY A 149 -10.12 -9.19 -12.39
C GLY A 149 -9.27 -8.76 -11.20
N VAL A 150 -8.21 -7.99 -11.46
CA VAL A 150 -7.19 -7.50 -10.51
C VAL A 150 -7.08 -5.98 -10.59
N GLY A 151 -6.64 -5.32 -9.52
CA GLY A 151 -6.25 -3.90 -9.58
C GLY A 151 -4.86 -3.69 -10.18
N ILE A 152 -4.47 -2.43 -10.37
CA ILE A 152 -3.13 -2.03 -10.79
C ILE A 152 -2.50 -1.09 -9.77
N GLU A 153 -1.22 -1.29 -9.50
CA GLU A 153 -0.37 -0.33 -8.79
C GLU A 153 0.63 0.28 -9.78
N ILE A 154 0.73 1.60 -9.76
CA ILE A 154 1.80 2.35 -10.43
C ILE A 154 3.00 2.38 -9.48
N ASP A 155 4.06 1.68 -9.85
CA ASP A 155 5.34 1.70 -9.14
C ASP A 155 6.40 2.32 -10.06
N TYR A 156 6.29 3.63 -10.24
CA TYR A 156 7.18 4.42 -11.10
C TYR A 156 8.14 5.23 -10.23
N GLU A 157 9.36 4.72 -10.07
CA GLU A 157 10.36 5.29 -9.18
C GLU A 157 11.35 6.24 -9.89
N GLU A 158 10.87 7.11 -10.78
CA GLU A 158 11.71 8.18 -11.36
C GLU A 158 11.86 9.33 -10.36
N ASN A 159 13.08 9.51 -9.87
CA ASN A 159 13.39 10.51 -8.86
C ASN A 159 13.76 11.88 -9.46
N SER A 160 14.14 11.94 -10.74
CA SER A 160 14.58 13.17 -11.39
C SER A 160 13.99 13.31 -12.78
N GLY A 161 13.06 14.27 -12.95
CA GLY A 161 12.48 14.56 -14.27
C GLY A 161 11.42 13.55 -14.71
N ALA A 162 10.61 13.07 -13.76
CA ALA A 162 9.50 12.17 -14.04
C ALA A 162 8.55 12.74 -15.11
N ASP A 163 8.14 11.91 -16.07
CA ASP A 163 7.19 12.29 -17.11
C ASP A 163 5.75 12.35 -16.54
N LEU A 164 5.45 13.44 -15.83
CA LEU A 164 4.15 13.65 -15.20
C LEU A 164 3.00 13.81 -16.22
N ALA A 165 3.30 14.28 -17.44
CA ALA A 165 2.31 14.44 -18.49
C ALA A 165 1.98 13.09 -19.13
N GLY A 166 2.99 12.26 -19.37
CA GLY A 166 2.83 10.86 -19.75
C GLY A 166 2.07 10.10 -18.67
N LEU A 167 2.46 10.19 -17.41
CA LEU A 167 1.77 9.48 -16.33
C LEU A 167 0.31 9.93 -16.16
N GLN A 168 0.00 11.22 -16.32
CA GLN A 168 -1.39 11.69 -16.38
C GLN A 168 -2.14 11.04 -17.56
N SER A 169 -1.54 10.99 -18.75
CA SER A 169 -2.15 10.37 -19.93
C SER A 169 -2.40 8.87 -19.76
N PHE A 170 -1.51 8.16 -19.05
CA PHE A 170 -1.70 6.78 -18.64
C PHE A 170 -2.93 6.65 -17.72
N ILE A 171 -3.02 7.47 -16.67
CA ILE A 171 -4.12 7.44 -15.70
C ILE A 171 -5.45 7.76 -16.38
N ASP A 172 -5.50 8.79 -17.22
CA ASP A 172 -6.71 9.19 -17.94
C ASP A 172 -7.19 8.08 -18.87
N ALA A 173 -6.27 7.43 -19.59
CA ALA A 173 -6.60 6.31 -20.47
C ALA A 173 -7.07 5.07 -19.69
N TYR A 174 -6.48 4.79 -18.52
CA TYR A 174 -6.96 3.74 -17.62
C TYR A 174 -8.37 4.04 -17.14
N ARG A 175 -8.62 5.27 -16.66
CA ARG A 175 -9.92 5.71 -16.14
C ARG A 175 -11.01 5.82 -17.20
N ALA A 176 -10.65 6.05 -18.46
CA ALA A 176 -11.58 6.01 -19.58
C ALA A 176 -12.16 4.60 -19.81
N VAL A 177 -11.40 3.54 -19.49
CA VAL A 177 -11.86 2.14 -19.57
C VAL A 177 -12.48 1.68 -18.24
N LEU A 178 -11.87 2.07 -17.12
CA LEU A 178 -12.24 1.68 -15.76
C LEU A 178 -12.42 2.92 -14.88
N PRO A 179 -13.63 3.52 -14.88
CA PRO A 179 -13.94 4.66 -14.03
C PRO A 179 -13.68 4.37 -12.55
N TYR A 180 -13.43 5.44 -11.77
CA TYR A 180 -13.26 5.32 -10.33
C TYR A 180 -14.48 4.67 -9.67
N ASP A 181 -14.25 3.62 -8.86
CA ASP A 181 -15.30 2.91 -8.14
C ASP A 181 -15.08 3.02 -6.62
N ALA A 182 -15.77 3.97 -5.99
CA ALA A 182 -15.71 4.20 -4.55
C ALA A 182 -16.23 3.01 -3.72
N THR A 183 -17.08 2.16 -4.29
CA THR A 183 -17.60 0.96 -3.60
C THR A 183 -16.54 -0.14 -3.50
N GLY A 184 -15.57 -0.12 -4.43
CA GLY A 184 -14.59 -1.18 -4.60
C GLY A 184 -15.20 -2.51 -5.04
N ALA A 185 -16.41 -2.54 -5.61
CA ALA A 185 -17.01 -3.76 -6.12
C ALA A 185 -16.28 -4.25 -7.38
N ASN A 186 -15.86 -3.33 -8.25
CA ASN A 186 -15.05 -3.63 -9.40
C ASN A 186 -13.56 -3.69 -9.01
N HIS A 187 -13.01 -4.90 -8.89
CA HIS A 187 -11.59 -5.08 -8.56
C HIS A 187 -10.66 -4.45 -9.59
N ALA A 188 -11.03 -4.48 -10.88
CA ALA A 188 -10.25 -3.86 -11.95
C ALA A 188 -10.21 -2.33 -11.83
N ALA A 189 -11.23 -1.70 -11.24
CA ALA A 189 -11.23 -0.26 -11.05
C ALA A 189 -10.23 0.22 -9.97
N ARG A 190 -9.63 -0.68 -9.17
CA ARG A 190 -8.63 -0.30 -8.17
C ARG A 190 -7.33 0.12 -8.86
N LEU A 191 -6.96 1.39 -8.73
CA LEU A 191 -5.69 1.95 -9.23
C LEU A 191 -4.98 2.69 -8.09
N THR A 192 -3.79 2.22 -7.72
CA THR A 192 -2.97 2.81 -6.64
C THR A 192 -1.63 3.28 -7.18
N ILE A 193 -0.86 3.96 -6.33
CA ILE A 193 0.50 4.38 -6.63
C ILE A 193 1.40 4.06 -5.43
N ASP A 194 2.61 3.61 -5.68
CA ASP A 194 3.64 3.54 -4.65
C ASP A 194 4.43 4.85 -4.65
N LEU A 195 4.58 5.45 -3.47
CA LEU A 195 5.32 6.70 -3.26
C LEU A 195 6.51 6.42 -2.36
N ALA A 196 7.51 7.30 -2.38
CA ALA A 196 8.66 7.17 -1.48
C ALA A 196 8.25 7.00 -0.01
N ALA A 197 9.11 6.37 0.80
CA ALA A 197 8.84 6.15 2.22
C ALA A 197 8.41 7.44 2.96
N GLY A 198 9.00 8.57 2.58
CA GLY A 198 8.59 9.93 2.92
C GLY A 198 8.88 10.88 1.75
N ASP A 199 8.44 12.12 1.85
CA ASP A 199 8.44 13.14 0.77
C ASP A 199 9.84 13.71 0.39
N ARG A 200 10.91 12.93 0.56
CA ARG A 200 12.30 13.32 0.25
C ARG A 200 12.82 12.71 -1.05
N TRP A 201 12.10 11.75 -1.60
CA TRP A 201 12.36 11.07 -2.87
C TRP A 201 11.07 11.02 -3.67
N LEU A 202 11.17 10.81 -4.99
CA LEU A 202 10.02 10.83 -5.92
C LEU A 202 9.21 12.13 -5.79
N ILE A 203 9.90 13.25 -5.55
CA ILE A 203 9.30 14.53 -5.13
C ILE A 203 8.23 15.00 -6.11
N ASP A 204 8.53 14.96 -7.41
CA ASP A 204 7.58 15.42 -8.44
C ASP A 204 6.34 14.52 -8.56
N ILE A 205 6.54 13.21 -8.42
CA ILE A 205 5.45 12.22 -8.44
C ILE A 205 4.59 12.37 -7.19
N GLY A 206 5.20 12.42 -6.00
CA GLY A 206 4.53 12.64 -4.73
C GLY A 206 3.71 13.93 -4.76
N ARG A 207 4.31 15.05 -5.19
CA ARG A 207 3.61 16.33 -5.38
C ARG A 207 2.40 16.22 -6.29
N LYS A 208 2.56 15.60 -7.46
CA LYS A 208 1.48 15.47 -8.45
C LYS A 208 0.37 14.54 -7.95
N ALA A 209 0.75 13.46 -7.28
CA ALA A 209 -0.19 12.50 -6.71
C ALA A 209 -1.05 13.13 -5.60
N THR A 210 -0.43 13.84 -4.66
CA THR A 210 -1.16 14.49 -3.55
C THR A 210 -2.01 15.67 -4.03
N ALA A 211 -1.49 16.48 -4.97
CA ALA A 211 -2.22 17.63 -5.49
C ALA A 211 -3.44 17.24 -6.33
N ASP A 212 -3.32 16.22 -7.19
CA ASP A 212 -4.29 16.00 -8.25
C ASP A 212 -4.98 14.64 -8.21
N TRP A 213 -4.22 13.58 -7.92
CA TRP A 213 -4.67 12.21 -8.15
C TRP A 213 -5.35 11.57 -6.95
N LEU A 214 -4.89 11.89 -5.75
CA LEU A 214 -5.35 11.33 -4.47
C LEU A 214 -6.31 12.28 -3.71
N ARG A 215 -6.87 13.28 -4.40
CA ARG A 215 -7.84 14.21 -3.81
C ARG A 215 -9.07 13.48 -3.29
N THR A 216 -9.63 13.92 -2.15
CA THR A 216 -10.81 13.30 -1.55
C THR A 216 -12.13 13.66 -2.25
N THR A 217 -12.15 14.75 -3.04
CA THR A 217 -13.36 15.24 -3.72
C THR A 217 -13.52 14.72 -5.14
N ALA A 218 -12.42 14.40 -5.82
CA ALA A 218 -12.40 13.88 -7.18
C ALA A 218 -11.16 12.99 -7.38
N PRO A 219 -11.07 11.85 -6.67
CA PRO A 219 -9.94 10.94 -6.78
C PRO A 219 -9.91 10.28 -8.17
N VAL A 220 -8.71 10.17 -8.74
CA VAL A 220 -8.43 9.26 -9.86
C VAL A 220 -7.51 8.13 -9.44
N LEU A 221 -6.93 8.18 -8.24
CA LEU A 221 -6.25 7.07 -7.58
C LEU A 221 -6.95 6.75 -6.26
N ASP A 222 -6.93 5.47 -5.90
CA ASP A 222 -7.62 4.96 -4.74
C ASP A 222 -6.89 5.28 -3.43
N TYR A 223 -5.59 4.99 -3.38
CA TYR A 223 -4.68 5.33 -2.31
C TYR A 223 -3.23 5.23 -2.77
N ALA A 224 -2.32 5.83 -2.01
CA ALA A 224 -0.90 5.61 -2.12
C ALA A 224 -0.41 4.61 -1.06
N ASN A 225 0.58 3.80 -1.44
CA ASN A 225 1.42 3.08 -0.49
C ASN A 225 2.68 3.90 -0.22
N ALA A 226 3.16 3.86 1.02
CA ALA A 226 4.53 4.27 1.30
C ALA A 226 5.46 3.12 0.90
N MET A 227 6.49 3.36 0.12
CA MET A 227 7.57 2.39 -0.04
C MET A 227 8.23 2.13 1.31
N VAL A 228 8.82 0.95 1.47
CA VAL A 228 9.77 0.73 2.56
C VAL A 228 11.04 1.56 2.29
N PRO A 229 11.64 2.22 3.31
CA PRO A 229 12.93 2.89 3.13
C PRO A 229 14.02 1.84 2.89
N ALA A 230 15.26 2.25 2.59
CA ALA A 230 16.33 1.31 2.23
C ALA A 230 16.62 0.19 3.26
N ARG A 231 16.21 0.38 4.52
CA ARG A 231 16.22 -0.64 5.60
C ARG A 231 15.08 -0.43 6.57
N GLN A 232 14.69 -1.47 7.31
CA GLN A 232 13.66 -1.34 8.35
C GLN A 232 14.05 -0.25 9.36
N PRO A 233 13.26 0.83 9.49
CA PRO A 233 13.59 1.95 10.37
C PRO A 233 13.25 1.63 11.84
N SER A 234 13.48 2.56 12.77
CA SER A 234 12.85 2.50 14.10
C SER A 234 11.35 2.88 14.00
N ALA A 235 10.57 2.60 15.04
CA ALA A 235 9.16 3.03 15.11
C ALA A 235 8.99 4.54 14.91
N SER A 236 9.82 5.37 15.56
CA SER A 236 9.75 6.82 15.43
C SER A 236 10.15 7.30 14.03
N ALA A 237 11.12 6.66 13.40
CA ALA A 237 11.53 6.99 12.04
C ALA A 237 10.48 6.55 11.00
N ALA A 238 9.82 5.40 11.19
CA ALA A 238 8.68 4.98 10.37
C ALA A 238 7.56 6.02 10.43
N ILE A 239 7.14 6.41 11.65
CA ILE A 239 6.12 7.43 11.88
C ILE A 239 6.54 8.75 11.25
N ALA A 240 7.79 9.19 11.43
CA ALA A 240 8.28 10.43 10.84
C ALA A 240 8.19 10.41 9.31
N ASN A 241 8.59 9.31 8.67
CA ASN A 241 8.48 9.16 7.21
C ASN A 241 7.03 9.28 6.74
N TRP A 242 6.09 8.59 7.40
CA TRP A 242 4.66 8.64 7.03
C TRP A 242 4.02 10.00 7.34
N GLN A 243 4.43 10.64 8.43
CA GLN A 243 3.95 11.97 8.81
C GLN A 243 4.35 13.02 7.78
N GLU A 244 5.50 12.87 7.10
CA GLU A 244 5.89 13.77 6.00
C GLU A 244 4.80 13.84 4.92
N HIS A 245 4.24 12.70 4.50
CA HIS A 245 3.15 12.68 3.51
C HIS A 245 1.89 13.38 4.01
N LEU A 246 1.55 13.18 5.29
CA LEU A 246 0.37 13.81 5.88
C LEU A 246 0.52 15.32 6.00
N ASP A 247 1.72 15.80 6.31
CA ASP A 247 2.00 17.23 6.45
C ASP A 247 2.33 17.91 5.11
N GLY A 248 2.77 17.13 4.14
CA GLY A 248 3.39 17.63 2.92
C GLY A 248 4.73 18.34 3.20
N LYS A 249 5.19 19.07 2.19
CA LYS A 249 6.43 19.88 2.21
C LYS A 249 6.13 21.29 1.71
N PRO A 250 5.57 22.18 2.55
CA PRO A 250 5.23 23.55 2.13
C PRO A 250 6.46 24.42 1.80
N THR A 251 7.66 24.00 2.22
CA THR A 251 8.92 24.70 1.93
C THR A 251 9.57 24.29 0.62
N TYR A 252 9.05 23.27 -0.06
CA TYR A 252 9.51 22.90 -1.40
C TYR A 252 8.98 23.89 -2.44
N ALA A 253 9.67 23.99 -3.57
CA ALA A 253 9.30 24.88 -4.67
C ALA A 253 9.25 24.10 -5.99
N PRO A 254 8.06 23.73 -6.49
CA PRO A 254 6.73 23.91 -5.89
C PRO A 254 6.48 23.05 -4.63
N PRO A 255 5.54 23.44 -3.74
CA PRO A 255 5.27 22.71 -2.50
C PRO A 255 4.58 21.37 -2.77
N ILE A 256 4.81 20.40 -1.88
CA ILE A 256 4.02 19.16 -1.80
C ILE A 256 2.86 19.42 -0.84
N PRO A 257 1.59 19.32 -1.27
CA PRO A 257 0.45 19.47 -0.36
C PRO A 257 0.26 18.24 0.54
N PRO A 258 -0.40 18.41 1.70
CA PRO A 258 -0.83 17.33 2.57
C PRO A 258 -1.59 16.19 1.86
N LEU A 259 -1.30 14.94 2.22
CA LEU A 259 -2.08 13.77 1.85
C LEU A 259 -3.09 13.41 2.94
N ALA A 260 -4.33 13.08 2.55
CA ALA A 260 -5.34 12.62 3.49
C ALA A 260 -4.96 11.24 4.10
N PRO A 261 -5.08 11.04 5.42
CA PRO A 261 -4.84 9.72 6.04
C PRO A 261 -5.65 8.59 5.39
N ALA A 262 -6.90 8.87 5.00
CA ALA A 262 -7.78 7.93 4.31
C ALA A 262 -7.35 7.58 2.86
N LYS A 263 -6.22 8.09 2.38
CA LYS A 263 -5.65 7.83 1.05
C LYS A 263 -4.22 7.26 1.12
N PHE A 264 -3.79 6.78 2.29
CA PHE A 264 -2.40 6.40 2.51
C PHE A 264 -2.27 5.15 3.38
N THR A 265 -1.30 4.29 3.06
CA THR A 265 -0.87 3.18 3.92
C THR A 265 0.58 3.40 4.37
N GLY A 266 0.93 2.91 5.56
CA GLY A 266 2.32 2.79 5.97
C GLY A 266 2.88 1.42 5.58
N SER A 267 4.19 1.31 5.42
CA SER A 267 4.80 0.04 5.01
C SER A 267 6.02 -0.36 5.80
N LEU A 268 6.21 -1.67 5.91
CA LEU A 268 7.24 -2.30 6.72
C LEU A 268 7.84 -3.51 6.01
N TYR A 269 9.11 -3.79 6.25
CA TYR A 269 9.70 -5.06 5.86
C TYR A 269 9.19 -6.20 6.73
N ILE A 270 9.01 -7.38 6.14
CA ILE A 270 8.78 -8.65 6.86
C ILE A 270 10.03 -9.54 6.87
N ALA A 271 10.89 -9.36 5.88
CA ALA A 271 12.20 -9.99 5.79
C ALA A 271 13.17 -9.04 5.11
N GLU A 272 14.41 -8.97 5.61
CA GLU A 272 15.44 -8.07 5.08
C GLU A 272 16.83 -8.68 5.22
N GLY A 273 17.59 -8.70 4.13
CA GLY A 273 18.95 -9.23 4.13
C GLY A 273 18.97 -10.68 4.62
N ASN A 274 19.66 -10.96 5.72
CA ASN A 274 19.74 -12.29 6.33
C ASN A 274 18.80 -12.47 7.55
N LYS A 275 17.81 -11.58 7.74
CA LYS A 275 16.93 -11.59 8.91
C LYS A 275 15.47 -11.65 8.52
N VAL A 276 14.76 -12.61 9.11
CA VAL A 276 13.30 -12.58 9.19
C VAL A 276 12.94 -11.64 10.34
N LEU A 277 12.10 -10.64 10.09
CA LEU A 277 11.84 -9.58 11.06
C LEU A 277 10.62 -9.92 11.93
N PRO A 278 10.46 -9.27 13.11
CA PRO A 278 9.31 -9.50 13.97
C PRO A 278 7.96 -9.20 13.29
N GLU A 279 7.94 -8.32 12.30
CA GLU A 279 6.78 -8.09 11.44
C GLU A 279 6.27 -9.38 10.79
N CYS A 280 7.17 -10.31 10.47
CA CYS A 280 6.82 -11.64 9.99
C CYS A 280 6.51 -12.59 11.14
N THR A 281 7.37 -12.69 12.16
CA THR A 281 7.32 -13.85 13.09
C THR A 281 6.69 -13.58 14.45
N ALA A 282 6.60 -12.33 14.90
CA ALA A 282 6.18 -12.00 16.27
C ALA A 282 5.52 -10.61 16.36
N PHE A 283 4.20 -10.55 16.22
CA PHE A 283 3.43 -9.30 16.22
C PHE A 283 3.75 -8.43 17.44
N GLY A 284 3.76 -8.99 18.64
CA GLY A 284 4.01 -8.23 19.87
C GLY A 284 5.35 -7.48 19.90
N ALA A 285 6.36 -7.95 19.16
CA ALA A 285 7.70 -7.36 19.09
C ALA A 285 7.92 -6.51 17.81
N SER A 286 6.91 -6.33 16.98
CA SER A 286 7.02 -5.71 15.65
C SER A 286 6.78 -4.21 15.64
N LEU A 287 7.23 -3.54 14.57
CA LEU A 287 6.87 -2.15 14.32
C LEU A 287 5.39 -1.98 14.02
N GLN A 288 4.73 -2.96 13.39
CA GLN A 288 3.29 -2.89 13.18
C GLN A 288 2.52 -2.82 14.50
N ASN A 289 2.98 -3.45 15.59
CA ASN A 289 2.38 -3.28 16.92
C ASN A 289 2.69 -1.90 17.52
N THR A 290 3.98 -1.52 17.54
CA THR A 290 4.41 -0.26 18.20
C THR A 290 3.94 1.01 17.47
N THR A 291 3.65 0.93 16.16
CA THR A 291 3.15 2.05 15.36
C THR A 291 1.64 1.99 15.12
N GLY A 292 0.95 0.93 15.55
CA GLY A 292 -0.47 0.71 15.25
C GLY A 292 -1.39 1.83 15.73
N THR A 293 -1.10 2.41 16.90
CA THR A 293 -1.87 3.57 17.38
C THR A 293 -1.78 4.75 16.41
N PHE A 294 -0.58 5.06 15.90
CA PHE A 294 -0.42 6.12 14.90
C PHE A 294 -1.23 5.82 13.64
N VAL A 295 -1.13 4.60 13.11
CA VAL A 295 -1.88 4.18 11.92
C VAL A 295 -3.40 4.28 12.13
N GLN A 296 -3.91 4.03 13.33
CA GLN A 296 -5.35 4.15 13.61
C GLN A 296 -5.83 5.57 13.92
N THR A 297 -4.94 6.49 14.31
CA THR A 297 -5.34 7.80 14.86
C THR A 297 -4.70 9.02 14.20
N ALA A 298 -3.82 8.86 13.20
CA ALA A 298 -3.15 9.98 12.54
C ALA A 298 -4.16 11.03 12.04
N ALA A 299 -4.01 12.29 12.46
CA ALA A 299 -4.96 13.33 12.13
C ALA A 299 -4.75 13.85 10.69
N PRO A 300 -5.82 14.23 9.97
CA PRO A 300 -5.69 15.02 8.75
C PRO A 300 -4.96 16.34 9.03
N ASN A 301 -4.11 16.77 8.11
CA ASN A 301 -3.48 18.10 8.12
C ASN A 301 -3.93 18.90 6.89
N GLY A 302 -5.21 19.28 6.85
CA GLY A 302 -5.77 20.08 5.75
C GLY A 302 -6.26 19.29 4.52
N ALA A 303 -5.92 18.00 4.40
CA ALA A 303 -6.47 17.10 3.38
C ALA A 303 -7.31 15.98 4.03
N GLY A 304 -8.58 15.86 3.62
CA GLY A 304 -9.51 14.89 4.20
C GLY A 304 -10.05 15.30 5.57
N THR A 305 -10.84 14.40 6.17
CA THR A 305 -11.59 14.68 7.41
C THR A 305 -11.53 13.54 8.43
N SER A 306 -11.26 12.30 8.01
CA SER A 306 -11.16 11.17 8.94
C SER A 306 -9.73 10.88 9.35
N SER A 307 -9.55 10.55 10.63
CA SER A 307 -8.26 10.17 11.20
C SER A 307 -7.89 8.72 10.87
N GLY A 308 -6.61 8.41 10.97
CA GLY A 308 -6.04 7.09 10.74
C GLY A 308 -5.73 6.84 9.27
N LEU A 309 -4.56 6.26 9.03
CA LEU A 309 -4.17 5.71 7.74
C LEU A 309 -5.11 4.57 7.34
N LEU A 310 -5.05 4.14 6.08
CA LEU A 310 -5.79 2.97 5.59
C LEU A 310 -5.28 1.65 6.19
N GLY A 311 -4.01 1.58 6.58
CA GLY A 311 -3.42 0.43 7.27
C GLY A 311 -1.99 0.17 6.83
N TYR A 312 -1.63 -1.10 6.63
CA TYR A 312 -0.25 -1.54 6.37
C TYR A 312 -0.08 -2.27 5.03
N MET A 313 1.08 -2.08 4.41
CA MET A 313 1.62 -2.96 3.38
C MET A 313 2.98 -3.54 3.79
N PHE A 314 3.26 -4.79 3.39
CA PHE A 314 4.45 -5.52 3.82
C PHE A 314 5.34 -5.93 2.64
N TRP A 315 6.62 -5.54 2.70
CA TRP A 315 7.64 -5.89 1.71
C TRP A 315 8.61 -6.97 2.24
N ALA A 316 8.82 -8.09 1.56
CA ALA A 316 7.93 -8.68 0.58
C ALA A 316 7.79 -10.17 0.89
N ALA A 317 6.62 -10.70 0.52
CA ALA A 317 6.32 -12.11 0.64
C ALA A 317 7.11 -12.93 -0.40
N GLU A 318 7.36 -14.19 -0.03
CA GLU A 318 8.14 -15.17 -0.76
C GLU A 318 9.60 -14.75 -0.94
N ARG A 319 10.04 -14.47 -2.16
CA ARG A 319 11.47 -14.30 -2.49
C ARG A 319 11.72 -12.97 -3.22
N PRO A 320 12.08 -11.90 -2.49
CA PRO A 320 12.37 -10.61 -3.11
C PRO A 320 13.73 -10.52 -3.80
N SER A 321 14.65 -11.45 -3.52
CA SER A 321 15.99 -11.43 -4.10
C SER A 321 16.56 -12.84 -4.25
N THR A 322 17.57 -12.98 -5.12
CA THR A 322 18.33 -14.22 -5.24
C THR A 322 19.13 -14.52 -3.97
N ARG A 323 19.39 -13.49 -3.14
CA ARG A 323 20.13 -13.58 -1.87
C ARG A 323 19.24 -13.17 -0.70
N GLY A 324 19.61 -13.63 0.49
CA GLY A 324 18.92 -13.28 1.72
C GLY A 324 17.86 -14.30 2.14
N VAL A 325 17.15 -13.98 3.21
CA VAL A 325 16.04 -14.78 3.72
C VAL A 325 14.77 -14.53 2.91
N THR A 326 13.85 -15.48 3.01
CA THR A 326 12.54 -15.47 2.35
C THR A 326 11.48 -15.74 3.41
N THR A 327 10.20 -15.55 3.06
CA THR A 327 9.08 -15.99 3.89
C THR A 327 8.64 -17.43 3.59
N LEU A 328 9.46 -18.18 2.84
CA LEU A 328 9.22 -19.59 2.58
C LEU A 328 9.40 -20.39 3.88
N PRO A 329 8.69 -21.51 4.08
CA PRO A 329 8.89 -22.38 5.23
C PRO A 329 10.39 -22.70 5.47
N PRO A 330 10.88 -22.60 6.72
CA PRO A 330 10.11 -22.44 7.96
C PRO A 330 9.80 -20.98 8.37
N ASN A 331 10.15 -19.98 7.56
CA ASN A 331 10.04 -18.56 7.92
C ASN A 331 8.64 -17.96 7.66
N THR A 332 7.57 -18.66 8.06
CA THR A 332 6.20 -18.21 7.82
C THR A 332 5.87 -16.94 8.60
N CYS A 333 4.95 -16.12 8.07
CA CYS A 333 4.58 -14.86 8.71
C CYS A 333 3.26 -14.90 9.52
N GLU A 334 2.85 -16.09 9.93
CA GLU A 334 1.60 -16.32 10.69
C GLU A 334 1.65 -15.62 12.05
N GLY A 335 2.78 -15.67 12.76
CA GLY A 335 2.93 -15.08 14.10
C GLY A 335 3.09 -13.55 14.12
N GLY A 336 3.48 -12.93 13.01
CA GLY A 336 3.66 -11.49 12.86
C GLY A 336 2.54 -10.84 12.06
N VAL A 337 2.48 -11.09 10.75
CA VAL A 337 1.42 -10.53 9.89
C VAL A 337 0.07 -11.14 10.24
N GLY A 338 -0.01 -12.46 10.40
CA GLY A 338 -1.25 -13.12 10.84
C GLY A 338 -1.69 -12.67 12.25
N GLY A 339 -0.74 -12.59 13.19
CA GLY A 339 -0.97 -12.07 14.54
C GLY A 339 -1.49 -10.63 14.53
N GLY A 340 -0.91 -9.75 13.69
CA GLY A 340 -1.38 -8.38 13.50
C GLY A 340 -2.75 -8.31 12.85
N ALA A 341 -3.04 -9.18 11.89
CA ALA A 341 -4.35 -9.28 11.27
C ALA A 341 -5.46 -9.59 12.29
N THR A 342 -5.13 -10.41 13.30
CA THR A 342 -6.04 -10.73 14.41
C THR A 342 -6.14 -9.57 15.40
N ALA A 343 -5.00 -9.00 15.81
CA ALA A 343 -4.97 -7.88 16.75
C ALA A 343 -5.75 -6.64 16.24
N TYR A 344 -5.64 -6.35 14.94
CA TYR A 344 -6.35 -5.23 14.31
C TYR A 344 -7.74 -5.59 13.77
N SER A 345 -8.21 -6.83 13.97
CA SER A 345 -9.50 -7.30 13.48
C SER A 345 -9.69 -7.03 11.98
N ILE A 346 -8.68 -7.33 11.18
CA ILE A 346 -8.64 -6.97 9.76
C ILE A 346 -9.84 -7.58 9.02
N PRO A 347 -10.62 -6.74 8.30
CA PRO A 347 -11.77 -7.20 7.55
C PRO A 347 -11.33 -8.02 6.31
N ILE A 348 -11.96 -9.18 6.16
CA ILE A 348 -11.85 -10.07 5.01
C ILE A 348 -13.28 -10.37 4.52
N PRO A 349 -13.65 -10.00 3.27
CA PRO A 349 -12.84 -9.30 2.28
C PRO A 349 -12.56 -7.83 2.63
N MET A 350 -11.62 -7.19 1.92
CA MET A 350 -11.36 -5.75 2.06
C MET A 350 -12.64 -4.92 1.79
N PRO A 351 -13.04 -4.03 2.71
CA PRO A 351 -14.25 -3.22 2.60
C PRO A 351 -14.09 -2.10 1.56
N ALA A 352 -15.18 -1.40 1.26
CA ALA A 352 -15.09 -0.11 0.58
C ALA A 352 -14.17 0.84 1.37
N LEU A 353 -13.26 1.54 0.69
CA LEU A 353 -12.31 2.44 1.36
C LEU A 353 -13.00 3.71 1.83
N ARG A 354 -12.53 4.26 2.96
CA ARG A 354 -12.89 5.62 3.36
C ARG A 354 -12.44 6.58 2.27
N GLN A 355 -13.28 7.58 1.99
CA GLN A 355 -13.04 8.54 0.92
C GLN A 355 -12.40 9.84 1.40
N SER A 356 -12.56 10.17 2.69
CA SER A 356 -12.08 11.41 3.31
C SER A 356 -11.74 11.17 4.76
#